data_AF-A0A1W6KFI0-F1
#
_entry.id   AF-A0A1W6KFI0-F1
#
_cell.length_a   1.000
_cell.length_b   1.000
_cell.length_c   1.000
_cell.angle_alpha   90.00
_cell.angle_beta   90.00
_cell.angle_gamma   90.00
#
_symmetry.space_group_name_H-M   'P 1'
#
loop_
_entity.id
_entity.type
_entity.pdbx_description
1 polymer ?
#
loop_
_entity_poly.entity_id
_entity_poly.type
_entity_poly.pdbx_seq_one_letter_code
_entity_poly.pdbx_strand_id
1 'polypeptide(L)'
;MVTPTQEQRQNIEQLLKTYQSDPDLFVSVASATDTGKKVLDAIQRYEFQRQHQSGNLEPTHISEQQVLHALEVIDASNYHEARREYDNNPHIETSEDAEPESMNVYTFAMIPLVEYARQQMVNRDPNLYVLQDSRSMADGRMLFWSEKARGYTTDLERAHRFTKQEAIAQNEDRETDIPHRVGDLSPASPSMREAATRDQVAQSKKHSAATPKQFNEPATKPIDANAVDTLSLEDRFSKLDRGTDIPVVVIHRADGSEDIETIMIDPPAYLMEGYIKNHDYQVEQTNLATLAARFWTIHNVQDALSYYNWQLLSNFMADGLGSIESDGDNLSEELTDSLVSDVPERLAVKRLDLFDRHATPASTPGKMRLVELVMASRYGEPVNESLFTNETFNHPERTWRSIVEGADFGHLVEWSNSVEHDLNQIELEMKHLHRNPQHTTNAERADRLTELTFQRDCLEYEQEEIALLDDQMHSHIARLDRQNRQAEQTLPALDDDLDDEPEMRMGQ
;
A
#
# COMPACT_ATOMS: atom_id res chain seq x y z
N MET A 1 29.00 31.96 -22.97
CA MET A 1 27.80 31.15 -22.69
C MET A 1 27.38 30.51 -23.99
N VAL A 2 27.52 29.18 -24.10
CA VAL A 2 27.14 28.43 -25.29
C VAL A 2 25.63 28.18 -25.21
N THR A 3 24.90 28.54 -26.27
CA THR A 3 23.45 28.38 -26.32
C THR A 3 23.11 26.91 -26.59
N PRO A 4 22.21 26.28 -25.82
CA PRO A 4 21.90 24.87 -25.99
C PRO A 4 21.25 24.58 -27.35
N THR A 5 21.63 23.46 -27.95
CA THR A 5 21.11 22.92 -29.21
C THR A 5 19.64 22.51 -29.08
N GLN A 6 18.95 22.34 -30.20
CA GLN A 6 17.52 22.00 -30.22
C GLN A 6 17.22 20.65 -29.54
N GLU A 7 18.10 19.67 -29.72
CA GLU A 7 18.04 18.35 -29.09
C GLU A 7 18.28 18.45 -27.57
N GLN A 8 19.24 19.30 -27.14
CA GLN A 8 19.48 19.57 -25.71
C GLN A 8 18.26 20.20 -25.02
N ARG A 9 17.55 21.11 -25.71
CA ARG A 9 16.31 21.70 -25.18
C ARG A 9 15.19 20.68 -25.04
N GLN A 10 15.05 19.76 -25.99
CA GLN A 10 14.03 18.69 -25.94
C GLN A 10 14.26 17.73 -24.76
N ASN A 11 15.51 17.42 -24.44
CA ASN A 11 15.84 16.50 -23.33
C ASN A 11 15.69 17.18 -21.96
N ILE A 12 16.07 18.45 -21.82
CA ILE A 12 15.77 19.26 -20.63
C ILE A 12 14.25 19.32 -20.43
N GLU A 13 13.49 19.57 -21.49
CA GLU A 13 12.03 19.59 -21.45
C GLU A 13 11.44 18.22 -21.05
N GLN A 14 12.11 17.11 -21.39
CA GLN A 14 11.67 15.75 -21.02
C GLN A 14 11.96 15.43 -19.55
N LEU A 15 13.12 15.80 -19.01
CA LEU A 15 13.45 15.69 -17.58
C LEU A 15 12.53 16.56 -16.72
N LEU A 16 12.28 17.79 -17.18
CA LEU A 16 11.33 18.70 -16.54
C LEU A 16 9.91 18.12 -16.58
N LYS A 17 9.47 17.50 -17.68
CA LYS A 17 8.19 16.79 -17.75
C LYS A 17 8.10 15.61 -16.78
N THR A 18 9.14 14.79 -16.67
CA THR A 18 9.20 13.68 -15.71
C THR A 18 9.05 14.17 -14.28
N TYR A 19 9.79 15.22 -13.92
CA TYR A 19 9.72 15.81 -12.59
C TYR A 19 8.39 16.51 -12.32
N GLN A 20 7.88 17.31 -13.25
CA GLN A 20 6.59 17.99 -13.15
C GLN A 20 5.40 17.03 -13.09
N SER A 21 5.55 15.82 -13.65
CA SER A 21 4.49 14.81 -13.59
C SER A 21 4.34 14.16 -12.22
N ASP A 22 5.42 14.05 -11.43
CA ASP A 22 5.37 13.51 -10.06
C ASP A 22 6.65 13.89 -9.26
N PRO A 23 6.68 15.09 -8.66
CA PRO A 23 7.84 15.61 -7.93
C PRO A 23 8.19 14.78 -6.69
N ASP A 24 7.17 14.23 -6.04
CA ASP A 24 7.31 13.43 -4.81
C ASP A 24 7.93 12.07 -5.12
N LEU A 25 7.59 11.46 -6.26
CA LEU A 25 8.25 10.25 -6.74
C LEU A 25 9.74 10.50 -6.98
N PHE A 26 10.10 11.61 -7.63
CA PHE A 26 11.51 11.92 -7.89
C PHE A 26 12.31 12.05 -6.59
N VAL A 27 11.79 12.77 -5.60
CA VAL A 27 12.43 12.93 -4.28
C VAL A 27 12.47 11.61 -3.50
N SER A 28 11.39 10.81 -3.55
CA SER A 28 11.31 9.49 -2.93
C SER A 28 12.35 8.52 -3.51
N VAL A 29 12.47 8.49 -4.84
CA VAL A 29 13.45 7.67 -5.56
C VAL A 29 14.88 8.13 -5.31
N ALA A 30 15.11 9.45 -5.32
CA ALA A 30 16.41 10.03 -5.01
C ALA A 30 16.84 9.72 -3.57
N SER A 31 15.94 9.88 -2.60
CA SER A 31 16.22 9.60 -1.19
C SER A 31 16.39 8.11 -0.87
N ALA A 32 15.86 7.21 -1.71
CA ALA A 32 16.01 5.76 -1.53
C ALA A 32 17.37 5.20 -1.95
N THR A 33 18.20 5.96 -2.67
CA THR A 33 19.51 5.50 -3.16
C THR A 33 20.63 6.38 -2.61
N ASP A 34 21.79 5.81 -2.27
CA ASP A 34 22.92 6.61 -1.74
C ASP A 34 23.44 7.63 -2.75
N THR A 35 23.32 7.32 -4.04
CA THR A 35 23.62 8.23 -5.15
C THR A 35 22.62 9.39 -5.22
N GLY A 36 21.31 9.10 -5.13
CA GLY A 36 20.28 10.14 -5.13
C GLY A 36 20.31 11.00 -3.86
N LYS A 37 20.69 10.44 -2.70
CA LYS A 37 20.95 11.21 -1.48
C LYS A 37 22.10 12.20 -1.68
N LYS A 38 23.20 11.79 -2.33
CA LYS A 38 24.33 12.68 -2.66
C LYS A 38 23.91 13.80 -3.62
N VAL A 39 23.01 13.51 -4.56
CA VAL A 39 22.42 14.52 -5.46
C VAL A 39 21.55 15.51 -4.69
N LEU A 40 20.65 15.03 -3.83
CA LEU A 40 19.82 15.88 -2.98
C LEU A 40 20.66 16.74 -2.02
N ASP A 41 21.73 16.18 -1.45
CA ASP A 41 22.67 16.90 -0.58
C ASP A 41 23.47 17.96 -1.37
N ALA A 42 23.89 17.66 -2.61
CA ALA A 42 24.52 18.66 -3.48
C ALA A 42 23.58 19.82 -3.84
N ILE A 43 22.31 19.52 -4.13
CA ILE A 43 21.26 20.53 -4.36
C ILE A 43 21.08 21.40 -3.11
N GLN A 44 20.99 20.79 -1.93
CA GLN A 44 20.88 21.50 -0.65
C GLN A 44 22.08 22.40 -0.37
N ARG A 45 23.32 21.92 -0.62
CA ARG A 45 24.55 22.72 -0.41
C ARG A 45 24.67 23.90 -1.37
N TYR A 46 24.30 23.72 -2.64
CA TYR A 46 24.30 24.80 -3.63
C TYR A 46 23.34 25.93 -3.22
N GLU A 47 22.13 25.57 -2.81
CA GLU A 47 21.13 26.53 -2.35
C GLU A 47 21.52 27.19 -1.02
N PHE A 48 22.12 26.46 -0.10
CA PHE A 48 22.66 27.00 1.15
C PHE A 48 23.75 28.07 0.90
N GLN A 49 24.67 27.81 -0.03
CA GLN A 49 25.70 28.79 -0.42
C GLN A 49 25.09 30.04 -1.08
N ARG A 50 24.05 29.88 -1.88
CA ARG A 50 23.32 30.97 -2.53
C ARG A 50 22.53 31.83 -1.52
N GLN A 51 21.85 31.20 -0.56
CA GLN A 51 21.14 31.88 0.53
C GLN A 51 22.10 32.67 1.44
N HIS A 52 23.29 32.13 1.69
CA HIS A 52 24.36 32.85 2.39
C HIS A 52 24.86 34.08 1.63
N GLN A 53 24.83 34.07 0.30
CA GLN A 53 25.15 35.24 -0.52
C GLN A 53 23.99 36.24 -0.57
N SER A 54 22.74 35.81 -0.37
CA SER A 54 21.55 36.67 -0.40
C SER A 54 21.09 37.18 0.97
N GLY A 55 21.67 36.69 2.07
CA GLY A 55 21.46 37.19 3.43
C GLY A 55 20.18 36.72 4.12
N ASN A 56 19.47 35.72 3.58
CA ASN A 56 18.30 35.12 4.21
C ASN A 56 18.66 33.75 4.79
N LEU A 57 18.56 33.58 6.11
CA LEU A 57 18.84 32.33 6.82
C LEU A 57 17.58 31.86 7.55
N GLU A 58 16.82 30.97 6.90
CA GLU A 58 15.86 30.07 7.54
C GLU A 58 15.97 28.71 6.83
N PRO A 59 16.20 27.60 7.56
CA PRO A 59 16.32 26.28 6.95
C PRO A 59 14.93 25.82 6.50
N THR A 60 14.78 25.53 5.20
CA THR A 60 13.49 25.11 4.63
C THR A 60 13.63 23.89 3.73
N HIS A 61 12.55 23.11 3.68
CA HIS A 61 12.26 22.06 2.71
C HIS A 61 12.73 22.46 1.30
N ILE A 62 13.32 21.50 0.57
CA ILE A 62 13.67 21.69 -0.85
C ILE A 62 12.37 21.93 -1.62
N SER A 63 12.15 23.17 -2.04
CA SER A 63 10.99 23.53 -2.87
C SER A 63 11.18 23.07 -4.31
N GLU A 64 10.05 22.87 -5.00
CA GLU A 64 9.98 22.46 -6.41
C GLU A 64 10.87 23.33 -7.33
N GLN A 65 10.86 24.64 -7.09
CA GLN A 65 11.65 25.61 -7.86
C GLN A 65 13.17 25.45 -7.64
N GLN A 66 13.59 24.92 -6.50
CA GLN A 66 15.01 24.71 -6.18
C GLN A 66 15.58 23.46 -6.89
N VAL A 67 14.77 22.41 -7.04
CA VAL A 67 15.16 21.22 -7.82
C VAL A 67 15.23 21.56 -9.31
N LEU A 68 14.22 22.26 -9.83
CA LEU A 68 14.15 22.70 -11.23
C LEU A 68 15.37 23.53 -11.62
N HIS A 69 15.75 24.49 -10.77
CA HIS A 69 16.91 25.34 -11.02
C HIS A 69 18.25 24.59 -10.94
N ALA A 70 18.38 23.63 -10.03
CA ALA A 70 19.60 22.82 -9.93
C ALA A 70 19.78 21.90 -11.14
N LEU A 71 18.69 21.37 -11.70
CA LEU A 71 18.71 20.57 -12.93
C LEU A 71 19.08 21.40 -14.18
N GLU A 72 18.74 22.70 -14.22
CA GLU A 72 19.15 23.63 -15.29
C GLU A 72 20.67 23.94 -15.29
N VAL A 73 21.32 23.83 -14.13
CA VAL A 73 22.75 24.14 -13.94
C VAL A 73 23.65 22.95 -14.29
N ILE A 74 23.10 21.74 -14.43
CA ILE A 74 23.84 20.55 -14.89
C ILE A 74 24.15 20.72 -16.38
N ASP A 75 25.44 20.87 -16.71
CA ASP A 75 25.92 21.03 -18.09
C ASP A 75 25.63 19.78 -18.93
N ALA A 76 24.55 19.81 -19.71
CA ALA A 76 24.08 18.72 -20.55
C ALA A 76 25.13 18.22 -21.56
N SER A 77 26.13 19.05 -21.89
CA SER A 77 27.28 18.66 -22.72
C SER A 77 28.09 17.53 -22.06
N ASN A 78 28.32 17.65 -20.75
CA ASN A 78 29.08 16.69 -19.96
C ASN A 78 28.26 15.42 -19.67
N TYR A 79 26.92 15.49 -19.64
CA TYR A 79 26.05 14.32 -19.44
C TYR A 79 26.18 13.26 -20.53
N HIS A 80 26.29 13.67 -21.78
CA HIS A 80 26.42 12.71 -22.88
C HIS A 80 27.82 12.09 -22.97
N GLU A 81 28.85 12.84 -22.62
CA GLU A 81 30.22 12.33 -22.57
C GLU A 81 30.39 11.39 -21.37
N ALA A 82 29.89 11.78 -20.20
CA ALA A 82 29.80 10.94 -19.01
C ALA A 82 28.95 9.69 -19.25
N ARG A 83 27.85 9.77 -20.01
CA ARG A 83 27.04 8.58 -20.35
C ARG A 83 27.77 7.62 -21.26
N ARG A 84 28.38 8.13 -22.33
CA ARG A 84 29.22 7.29 -23.20
C ARG A 84 30.38 6.67 -22.43
N GLU A 85 31.00 7.42 -21.53
CA GLU A 85 32.09 6.92 -20.70
C GLU A 85 31.61 5.90 -19.66
N TYR A 86 30.41 6.06 -19.11
CA TYR A 86 29.76 5.11 -18.19
C TYR A 86 29.41 3.80 -18.90
N ASP A 87 28.79 3.87 -20.07
CA ASP A 87 28.42 2.69 -20.86
C ASP A 87 29.68 1.89 -21.29
N ASN A 88 30.80 2.58 -21.49
CA ASN A 88 32.09 1.96 -21.83
C ASN A 88 32.90 1.51 -20.59
N ASN A 89 32.62 2.05 -19.41
CA ASN A 89 33.32 1.71 -18.17
C ASN A 89 32.41 1.91 -16.93
N PRO A 90 31.49 0.95 -16.64
CA PRO A 90 30.52 1.08 -15.56
C PRO A 90 31.13 0.98 -14.15
N HIS A 91 32.44 0.70 -14.04
CA HIS A 91 33.18 0.50 -12.79
C HIS A 91 34.12 1.66 -12.44
N ILE A 92 33.83 2.89 -12.89
CA ILE A 92 34.54 4.06 -12.36
C ILE A 92 34.14 4.18 -10.88
N GLU A 93 34.94 3.56 -10.01
CA GLU A 93 34.85 3.75 -8.58
C GLU A 93 35.05 5.24 -8.31
N THR A 94 34.02 5.90 -7.78
CA THR A 94 34.17 7.22 -7.19
C THR A 94 35.13 7.05 -6.02
N SER A 95 36.42 7.21 -6.27
CA SER A 95 37.46 7.27 -5.25
C SER A 95 36.96 8.18 -4.12
N GLU A 96 36.91 7.70 -2.89
CA GLU A 96 36.50 8.50 -1.72
C GLU A 96 37.35 9.76 -1.56
N ASP A 97 38.56 9.76 -2.14
CA ASP A 97 39.51 10.88 -2.14
C ASP A 97 39.36 11.83 -3.35
N ALA A 98 38.42 11.59 -4.27
CA ALA A 98 38.22 12.48 -5.42
C ALA A 98 37.56 13.78 -4.95
N GLU A 99 38.24 14.92 -5.14
CA GLU A 99 37.70 16.20 -4.69
C GLU A 99 36.31 16.49 -5.33
N PRO A 100 35.32 16.90 -4.52
CA PRO A 100 33.93 17.06 -4.94
C PRO A 100 33.69 18.21 -5.93
N GLU A 101 34.73 18.85 -6.44
CA GLU A 101 34.66 19.99 -7.37
C GLU A 101 34.58 19.56 -8.84
N SER A 102 34.81 18.28 -9.18
CA SER A 102 34.67 17.84 -10.57
C SER A 102 33.20 17.57 -10.91
N MET A 103 32.61 18.48 -11.68
CA MET A 103 31.22 18.46 -12.17
C MET A 103 30.83 17.14 -12.89
N ASN A 104 31.81 16.36 -13.34
CA ASN A 104 31.62 15.03 -13.91
C ASN A 104 31.13 13.99 -12.90
N VAL A 105 31.55 14.02 -11.63
CA VAL A 105 31.14 13.01 -10.63
C VAL A 105 29.62 13.05 -10.38
N TYR A 106 29.03 14.23 -10.32
CA TYR A 106 27.57 14.40 -10.19
C TYR A 106 26.82 13.95 -11.44
N THR A 107 27.43 14.16 -12.60
CA THR A 107 26.84 13.80 -13.89
C THR A 107 26.77 12.28 -14.05
N PHE A 108 27.81 11.54 -13.66
CA PHE A 108 27.81 10.08 -13.61
C PHE A 108 26.81 9.52 -12.60
N ALA A 109 26.68 10.16 -11.43
CA ALA A 109 25.72 9.80 -10.40
C ALA A 109 24.24 10.00 -10.83
N MET A 110 23.97 10.99 -11.69
CA MET A 110 22.63 11.27 -12.19
C MET A 110 22.14 10.24 -13.22
N ILE A 111 23.04 9.58 -13.94
CA ILE A 111 22.70 8.65 -15.02
C ILE A 111 21.82 7.48 -14.54
N PRO A 112 22.21 6.72 -13.49
CA PRO A 112 21.37 5.64 -12.96
C PRO A 112 20.02 6.14 -12.44
N LEU A 113 19.99 7.36 -11.87
CA LEU A 113 18.78 7.94 -11.29
C LEU A 113 17.76 8.31 -12.37
N VAL A 114 18.23 8.93 -13.46
CA VAL A 114 17.42 9.30 -14.61
C VAL A 114 16.93 8.06 -15.34
N GLU A 115 17.77 7.04 -15.52
CA GLU A 115 17.33 5.78 -16.12
C GLU A 115 16.32 5.05 -15.26
N TYR A 116 16.53 5.01 -13.95
CA TYR A 116 15.58 4.41 -13.03
C TYR A 116 14.25 5.17 -13.05
N ALA A 117 14.26 6.50 -13.00
CA ALA A 117 13.03 7.31 -13.11
C ALA A 117 12.32 7.09 -14.45
N ARG A 118 13.06 7.04 -15.57
CA ARG A 118 12.52 6.74 -16.90
C ARG A 118 11.90 5.34 -16.96
N GLN A 119 12.57 4.36 -16.37
CA GLN A 119 12.07 2.99 -16.27
C GLN A 119 10.83 2.90 -15.37
N GLN A 120 10.79 3.64 -14.27
CA GLN A 120 9.60 3.74 -13.42
C GLN A 120 8.44 4.42 -14.13
N MET A 121 8.67 5.46 -14.93
CA MET A 121 7.60 6.05 -15.76
C MET A 121 7.05 5.07 -16.79
N VAL A 122 7.94 4.34 -17.48
CA VAL A 122 7.54 3.29 -18.43
C VAL A 122 6.79 2.15 -17.73
N ASN A 123 7.20 1.79 -16.51
CA ASN A 123 6.54 0.76 -15.72
C ASN A 123 5.21 1.24 -15.12
N ARG A 124 5.08 2.54 -14.84
CA ARG A 124 3.88 3.17 -14.27
C ARG A 124 2.88 3.63 -15.31
N ASP A 125 3.25 3.76 -16.58
CA ASP A 125 2.30 4.05 -17.64
C ASP A 125 1.38 2.83 -17.83
N PRO A 126 0.11 2.90 -17.36
CA PRO A 126 -0.80 1.75 -17.42
C PRO A 126 -1.22 1.39 -18.84
N ASN A 127 -0.85 2.22 -19.83
CA ASN A 127 -1.30 2.12 -21.20
C ASN A 127 -0.24 1.61 -22.18
N LEU A 128 0.99 1.30 -21.72
CA LEU A 128 2.06 0.80 -22.57
C LEU A 128 2.15 -0.73 -22.57
N TYR A 129 1.98 -1.35 -23.73
CA TYR A 129 1.97 -2.79 -23.92
C TYR A 129 3.03 -3.26 -24.91
N VAL A 130 3.43 -4.51 -24.79
CA VAL A 130 4.13 -5.28 -25.84
C VAL A 130 3.33 -6.53 -26.13
N LEU A 131 3.49 -7.06 -27.34
CA LEU A 131 2.83 -8.29 -27.77
C LEU A 131 3.83 -9.42 -27.81
N GLN A 132 3.59 -10.46 -27.01
CA GLN A 132 4.32 -11.73 -27.08
C GLN A 132 3.70 -12.60 -28.17
N ASP A 133 4.51 -13.16 -29.08
CA ASP A 133 4.07 -14.24 -29.95
C ASP A 133 4.18 -15.58 -29.21
N SER A 134 3.05 -16.18 -28.85
CA SER A 134 2.99 -17.42 -28.08
C SER A 134 3.30 -18.69 -28.91
N ARG A 135 3.32 -18.59 -30.24
CA ARG A 135 3.51 -19.78 -31.12
C ARG A 135 4.95 -20.28 -31.15
N SER A 136 5.91 -19.45 -30.71
CA SER A 136 7.32 -19.82 -30.76
C SER A 136 8.09 -19.21 -29.60
N MET A 137 9.11 -19.93 -29.17
CA MET A 137 10.13 -19.43 -28.26
C MET A 137 11.48 -19.52 -28.94
N ALA A 138 12.31 -18.48 -28.82
CA ALA A 138 13.70 -18.51 -29.28
C ALA A 138 14.60 -18.77 -28.08
N ASP A 139 15.30 -19.89 -28.07
CA ASP A 139 16.23 -20.28 -27.00
C ASP A 139 15.58 -20.26 -25.60
N GLY A 140 14.32 -20.69 -25.50
CA GLY A 140 13.55 -20.70 -24.25
C GLY A 140 13.13 -19.32 -23.74
N ARG A 141 13.20 -18.28 -24.58
CA ARG A 141 12.76 -16.92 -24.25
C ARG A 141 11.51 -16.53 -25.02
N MET A 142 10.69 -15.70 -24.39
CA MET A 142 9.54 -15.04 -25.03
C MET A 142 10.00 -14.21 -26.22
N LEU A 143 9.25 -14.30 -27.32
CA LEU A 143 9.43 -13.46 -28.49
C LEU A 143 8.38 -12.36 -28.49
N PHE A 144 8.84 -11.12 -28.66
CA PHE A 144 7.99 -9.95 -28.78
C PHE A 144 8.05 -9.41 -30.20
N TRP A 145 6.99 -8.75 -30.67
CA TRP A 145 7.04 -7.99 -31.91
C TRP A 145 8.14 -6.94 -31.84
N SER A 146 9.06 -6.93 -32.81
CA SER A 146 10.15 -5.95 -32.85
C SER A 146 9.66 -4.59 -33.35
N GLU A 147 10.43 -3.53 -33.09
CA GLU A 147 10.12 -2.15 -33.53
C GLU A 147 9.53 -2.07 -34.96
N LYS A 148 8.45 -1.28 -35.08
CA LYS A 148 7.67 -1.10 -36.32
C LYS A 148 6.99 -2.38 -36.81
N ALA A 149 6.76 -3.34 -35.91
CA ALA A 149 6.15 -4.64 -36.17
C ALA A 149 6.87 -5.45 -37.28
N ARG A 150 8.22 -5.38 -37.34
CA ARG A 150 9.02 -6.04 -38.38
C ARG A 150 9.84 -7.21 -37.84
N GLY A 151 9.16 -8.32 -37.58
CA GLY A 151 9.76 -9.54 -37.05
C GLY A 151 9.66 -9.62 -35.52
N TYR A 152 10.54 -10.41 -34.92
CA TYR A 152 10.49 -10.70 -33.49
C TYR A 152 11.81 -10.39 -32.79
N THR A 153 11.74 -10.10 -31.49
CA THR A 153 12.88 -9.83 -30.62
C THR A 153 12.66 -10.49 -29.26
N THR A 154 13.71 -11.02 -28.65
CA THR A 154 13.69 -11.44 -27.24
C THR A 154 14.07 -10.29 -26.28
N ASP A 155 14.51 -9.16 -26.84
CA ASP A 155 14.90 -7.97 -26.11
C ASP A 155 13.70 -7.03 -25.97
N LEU A 156 13.24 -6.84 -24.73
CA LEU A 156 12.08 -6.04 -24.37
C LEU A 156 12.30 -4.54 -24.67
N GLU A 157 13.53 -4.06 -24.73
CA GLU A 157 13.82 -2.66 -25.11
C GLU A 157 13.58 -2.41 -26.60
N ARG A 158 13.76 -3.45 -27.42
CA ARG A 158 13.56 -3.41 -28.88
C ARG A 158 12.17 -3.88 -29.31
N ALA A 159 11.31 -4.19 -28.34
CA ALA A 159 9.93 -4.58 -28.60
C ALA A 159 9.10 -3.36 -29.01
N HIS A 160 8.21 -3.55 -29.98
CA HIS A 160 7.27 -2.51 -30.37
C HIS A 160 6.31 -2.22 -29.22
N ARG A 161 6.15 -0.93 -28.91
CA ARG A 161 5.23 -0.46 -27.88
C ARG A 161 3.88 -0.18 -28.51
N PHE A 162 2.87 -0.83 -27.99
CA PHE A 162 1.47 -0.66 -28.36
C PHE A 162 0.75 0.12 -27.27
N THR A 163 -0.24 0.91 -27.65
CA THR A 163 -1.28 1.34 -26.72
C THR A 163 -2.14 0.13 -26.31
N LYS A 164 -2.85 0.23 -25.17
CA LYS A 164 -3.80 -0.82 -24.74
C LYS A 164 -4.78 -1.23 -25.85
N GLN A 165 -5.34 -0.25 -26.57
CA GLN A 165 -6.33 -0.50 -27.62
C GLN A 165 -5.71 -1.22 -28.82
N GLU A 166 -4.51 -0.82 -29.26
CA GLU A 166 -3.81 -1.49 -30.36
C GLU A 166 -3.40 -2.91 -29.97
N ALA A 167 -2.97 -3.11 -28.72
CA ALA A 167 -2.59 -4.43 -28.21
C ALA A 167 -3.79 -5.39 -28.15
N ILE A 168 -4.95 -4.92 -27.69
CA ILE A 168 -6.21 -5.69 -27.70
C ILE A 168 -6.64 -5.98 -29.12
N ALA A 169 -6.67 -4.98 -30.00
CA ALA A 169 -7.09 -5.16 -31.39
C ALA A 169 -6.19 -6.17 -32.14
N GLN A 170 -4.88 -6.16 -31.87
CA GLN A 170 -3.94 -7.12 -32.46
C GLN A 170 -4.12 -8.53 -31.90
N ASN A 171 -4.46 -8.66 -30.61
CA ASN A 171 -4.79 -9.96 -30.00
C ASN A 171 -6.12 -10.53 -30.54
N GLU A 172 -7.12 -9.69 -30.76
CA GLU A 172 -8.40 -10.08 -31.39
C GLU A 172 -8.22 -10.53 -32.84
N ASP A 173 -7.34 -9.87 -33.61
CA ASP A 173 -6.98 -10.28 -34.96
C ASP A 173 -6.13 -11.57 -34.96
N ARG A 174 -5.29 -11.73 -33.93
CA ARG A 174 -4.39 -12.88 -33.81
C ARG A 174 -4.21 -13.28 -32.34
N GLU A 175 -4.97 -14.28 -31.93
CA GLU A 175 -5.03 -14.79 -30.54
C GLU A 175 -3.67 -15.13 -29.93
N THR A 176 -2.69 -15.47 -30.77
CA THR A 176 -1.34 -15.80 -30.33
C THR A 176 -0.46 -14.60 -29.99
N ASP A 177 -0.88 -13.38 -30.32
CA ASP A 177 -0.21 -12.15 -29.92
C ASP A 177 -0.71 -11.72 -28.54
N ILE A 178 -0.11 -12.23 -27.46
CA ILE A 178 -0.55 -12.01 -26.08
C ILE A 178 -0.09 -10.62 -25.60
N PRO A 179 -1.00 -9.73 -25.18
CA PRO A 179 -0.66 -8.41 -24.70
C PRO A 179 -0.15 -8.45 -23.27
N HIS A 180 1.02 -7.86 -23.04
CA HIS A 180 1.62 -7.70 -21.73
C HIS A 180 1.88 -6.23 -21.44
N ARG A 181 1.58 -5.79 -20.21
CA ARG A 181 2.02 -4.45 -19.77
C ARG A 181 3.53 -4.46 -19.63
N VAL A 182 4.16 -3.38 -20.09
CA VAL A 182 5.62 -3.27 -20.00
C VAL A 182 6.09 -3.25 -18.55
N GLY A 183 5.33 -2.61 -17.65
CA GLY A 183 5.62 -2.61 -16.21
C GLY A 183 5.64 -3.99 -15.55
N ASP A 184 4.87 -4.94 -16.08
CA ASP A 184 4.81 -6.31 -15.56
C ASP A 184 5.98 -7.17 -16.07
N LEU A 185 6.56 -6.82 -17.23
CA LEU A 185 7.62 -7.58 -17.89
C LEU A 185 9.02 -7.04 -17.66
N SER A 186 9.18 -5.77 -17.29
CA SER A 186 10.48 -5.15 -17.04
C SER A 186 11.21 -5.90 -15.92
N PRO A 187 12.26 -6.68 -16.22
CA PRO A 187 13.01 -7.34 -15.16
C PRO A 187 13.74 -6.28 -14.33
N ALA A 188 13.93 -6.55 -13.03
CA ALA A 188 14.95 -5.85 -12.25
C ALA A 188 16.24 -5.81 -13.09
N SER A 189 16.79 -4.60 -13.29
CA SER A 189 17.99 -4.43 -14.11
C SER A 189 19.10 -5.37 -13.64
N PRO A 190 20.05 -5.77 -14.50
CA PRO A 190 21.22 -6.52 -14.06
C PRO A 190 21.92 -5.88 -12.87
N SER A 191 21.97 -4.53 -12.81
CA SER A 191 22.50 -3.78 -11.67
C SER A 191 21.65 -3.93 -10.40
N MET A 192 20.32 -3.97 -10.49
CA MET A 192 19.42 -4.24 -9.36
C MET A 192 19.53 -5.69 -8.86
N ARG A 193 19.71 -6.66 -9.78
CA ARG A 193 19.94 -8.06 -9.43
C ARG A 193 21.29 -8.25 -8.74
N GLU A 194 22.34 -7.58 -9.22
CA GLU A 194 23.65 -7.57 -8.57
C GLU A 194 23.64 -6.85 -7.21
N ALA A 195 22.87 -5.76 -7.06
CA ALA A 195 22.70 -5.06 -5.80
C ALA A 195 21.95 -5.93 -4.78
N ALA A 196 20.84 -6.56 -5.18
CA ALA A 196 20.09 -7.48 -4.32
C ALA A 196 20.92 -8.71 -3.92
N THR A 197 21.71 -9.26 -4.85
CA THR A 197 22.63 -10.35 -4.55
C THR A 197 23.73 -9.90 -3.58
N ARG A 198 24.26 -8.68 -3.73
CA ARG A 198 25.22 -8.09 -2.78
C ARG A 198 24.63 -7.89 -1.40
N ASP A 199 23.40 -7.39 -1.31
CA ASP A 199 22.70 -7.20 -0.03
C ASP A 199 22.41 -8.54 0.65
N GLN A 200 22.02 -9.56 -0.11
CA GLN A 200 21.81 -10.91 0.41
C GLN A 200 23.13 -11.53 0.90
N VAL A 201 24.24 -11.31 0.18
CA VAL A 201 25.60 -11.72 0.60
C VAL A 201 26.05 -10.92 1.84
N ALA A 202 25.73 -9.64 1.93
CA ALA A 202 26.06 -8.80 3.08
C ALA A 202 25.25 -9.18 4.32
N GLN A 203 23.96 -9.50 4.17
CA GLN A 203 23.10 -10.01 5.24
C GLN A 203 23.56 -11.39 5.72
N SER A 204 23.85 -12.31 4.79
CA SER A 204 24.38 -13.63 5.16
C SER A 204 25.77 -13.55 5.80
N LYS A 205 26.63 -12.61 5.40
CA LYS A 205 27.88 -12.29 6.12
C LYS A 205 27.64 -11.68 7.50
N LYS A 206 26.65 -10.79 7.67
CA LYS A 206 26.25 -10.27 8.99
C LYS A 206 25.72 -11.38 9.90
N HIS A 207 24.95 -12.33 9.35
CA HIS A 207 24.46 -13.48 10.08
C HIS A 207 25.54 -14.53 10.41
N SER A 208 26.54 -14.70 9.55
CA SER A 208 27.65 -15.64 9.78
C SER A 208 28.84 -15.05 10.56
N ALA A 209 29.00 -13.73 10.59
CA ALA A 209 29.95 -13.02 11.46
C ALA A 209 29.46 -12.90 12.90
N ALA A 210 28.17 -13.16 13.17
CA ALA A 210 27.70 -13.45 14.51
C ALA A 210 28.31 -14.79 14.94
N THR A 211 29.42 -14.73 15.69
CA THR A 211 30.05 -15.91 16.30
C THR A 211 28.97 -16.73 16.99
N PRO A 212 28.90 -18.06 16.80
CA PRO A 212 27.94 -18.88 17.52
C PRO A 212 28.19 -18.62 19.01
N LYS A 213 27.28 -17.89 19.66
CA LYS A 213 27.27 -17.84 21.11
C LYS A 213 27.12 -19.30 21.52
N GLN A 214 28.13 -19.85 22.19
CA GLN A 214 27.96 -21.07 22.94
C GLN A 214 26.67 -20.88 23.74
N PHE A 215 25.68 -21.71 23.45
CA PHE A 215 24.50 -21.86 24.29
C PHE A 215 25.01 -22.35 25.65
N ASN A 216 25.40 -21.41 26.51
CA ASN A 216 25.31 -21.62 27.93
C ASN A 216 23.82 -21.80 28.19
N GLU A 217 23.43 -22.93 28.78
CA GLU A 217 22.10 -23.09 29.36
C GLU A 217 21.76 -21.78 30.10
N PRO A 218 20.61 -21.17 29.81
CA PRO A 218 20.25 -19.93 30.48
C PRO A 218 20.26 -20.23 31.97
N ALA A 219 21.19 -19.57 32.67
CA ALA A 219 21.10 -19.46 34.10
C ALA A 219 19.74 -18.82 34.35
N THR A 220 18.76 -19.63 34.78
CA THR A 220 17.50 -19.19 35.32
C THR A 220 17.83 -18.39 36.57
N LYS A 221 18.18 -17.12 36.39
CA LYS A 221 18.02 -16.14 37.45
C LYS A 221 16.52 -16.20 37.75
N PRO A 222 16.11 -16.53 38.98
CA PRO A 222 14.72 -16.36 39.35
C PRO A 222 14.37 -14.90 39.08
N ILE A 223 13.50 -14.68 38.10
CA ILE A 223 12.85 -13.40 37.90
C ILE A 223 12.12 -13.16 39.21
N ASP A 224 12.44 -12.06 39.88
CA ASP A 224 11.74 -11.66 41.10
C ASP A 224 10.29 -11.37 40.70
N ALA A 225 9.41 -12.36 40.92
CA ALA A 225 8.01 -12.35 40.48
C ALA A 225 7.20 -11.20 41.11
N ASN A 226 7.80 -10.42 42.01
CA ASN A 226 7.15 -9.34 42.74
C ASN A 226 7.40 -7.93 42.15
N ALA A 227 8.12 -7.80 41.02
CA ALA A 227 8.48 -6.48 40.48
C ALA A 227 8.29 -6.32 38.96
N VAL A 228 7.59 -7.24 38.29
CA VAL A 228 7.21 -7.02 36.89
C VAL A 228 6.00 -6.10 36.89
N ASP A 229 6.25 -4.82 36.61
CA ASP A 229 5.23 -3.79 36.44
C ASP A 229 4.41 -4.16 35.19
N THR A 230 3.30 -4.87 35.37
CA THR A 230 2.41 -5.27 34.28
C THR A 230 1.65 -4.03 33.83
N LEU A 231 2.28 -3.23 32.97
CA LEU A 231 1.61 -2.13 32.27
C LEU A 231 0.40 -2.71 31.52
N SER A 232 -0.78 -2.16 31.80
CA SER A 232 -2.01 -2.53 31.12
C SER A 232 -1.91 -2.22 29.62
N LEU A 233 -2.74 -2.86 28.79
CA LEU A 233 -2.81 -2.51 27.37
C LEU A 233 -3.19 -1.05 27.16
N GLU A 234 -4.05 -0.51 28.03
CA GLU A 234 -4.42 0.90 28.01
C GLU A 234 -3.22 1.81 28.26
N ASP A 235 -2.37 1.50 29.24
CA ASP A 235 -1.13 2.27 29.49
C ASP A 235 -0.18 2.24 28.30
N ARG A 236 -0.18 1.15 27.52
CA ARG A 236 0.67 1.00 26.34
C ARG A 236 0.13 1.80 25.16
N PHE A 237 -1.15 1.65 24.85
CA PHE A 237 -1.77 2.43 23.79
C PHE A 237 -1.74 3.93 24.11
N SER A 238 -1.87 4.32 25.38
CA SER A 238 -1.79 5.72 25.81
C SER A 238 -0.39 6.33 25.71
N LYS A 239 0.66 5.52 25.53
CA LYS A 239 2.05 5.99 25.34
C LYS A 239 2.42 6.22 23.87
N LEU A 240 1.52 5.93 22.93
CA LEU A 240 1.79 6.19 21.53
C LEU A 240 1.83 7.69 21.27
N ASP A 241 2.83 8.16 20.51
CA ASP A 241 3.03 9.59 20.23
C ASP A 241 1.89 10.21 19.38
N ARG A 242 1.01 9.39 18.79
CA ARG A 242 -0.02 9.83 17.86
C ARG A 242 -1.36 9.17 18.15
N GLY A 243 -2.40 10.00 18.25
CA GLY A 243 -3.78 9.58 18.15
C GLY A 243 -4.39 8.96 19.40
N THR A 244 -3.71 8.99 20.55
CA THR A 244 -4.20 8.38 21.80
C THR A 244 -5.49 9.02 22.30
N ASP A 245 -5.54 10.35 22.23
CA ASP A 245 -6.63 11.18 22.75
C ASP A 245 -7.70 11.45 21.70
N ILE A 246 -7.67 10.76 20.55
CA ILE A 246 -8.72 10.90 19.53
C ILE A 246 -10.04 10.49 20.19
N PRO A 247 -11.06 11.36 20.19
CA PRO A 247 -12.32 11.09 20.86
C PRO A 247 -13.02 9.93 20.17
N VAL A 248 -13.56 9.02 20.96
CA VAL A 248 -14.33 7.88 20.48
C VAL A 248 -15.69 7.90 21.15
N VAL A 249 -16.72 7.63 20.37
CA VAL A 249 -18.09 7.56 20.85
C VAL A 249 -18.62 6.17 20.56
N VAL A 250 -18.95 5.44 21.62
CA VAL A 250 -19.59 4.13 21.56
C VAL A 250 -21.07 4.32 21.84
N ILE A 251 -21.91 3.88 20.90
CA ILE A 251 -23.36 4.05 20.97
C ILE A 251 -23.98 2.67 21.22
N HIS A 252 -24.67 2.56 22.35
CA HIS A 252 -25.42 1.38 22.77
C HIS A 252 -26.91 1.63 22.61
N ARG A 253 -27.71 0.58 22.42
CA ARG A 253 -29.17 0.70 22.51
C ARG A 253 -29.62 0.86 23.96
N ALA A 254 -30.60 1.71 24.20
CA ALA A 254 -31.14 1.96 25.55
C ALA A 254 -32.02 0.82 26.08
N ASP A 255 -32.26 -0.24 25.28
CA ASP A 255 -33.03 -1.42 25.68
C ASP A 255 -32.30 -2.33 26.69
N GLY A 256 -31.05 -2.00 27.02
CA GLY A 256 -30.22 -2.75 27.96
C GLY A 256 -29.53 -3.96 27.33
N SER A 257 -29.54 -4.07 25.99
CA SER A 257 -28.61 -4.96 25.29
C SER A 257 -27.17 -4.49 25.52
N GLU A 258 -26.24 -5.46 25.64
CA GLU A 258 -24.80 -5.18 25.59
C GLU A 258 -24.31 -4.97 24.13
N ASP A 259 -25.25 -4.96 23.18
CA ASP A 259 -24.96 -4.81 21.76
C ASP A 259 -24.63 -3.35 21.45
N ILE A 260 -23.44 -3.15 20.88
CA ILE A 260 -23.01 -1.86 20.37
C ILE A 260 -23.67 -1.66 19.01
N GLU A 261 -24.44 -0.57 18.87
CA GLU A 261 -25.07 -0.21 17.59
C GLU A 261 -24.03 0.36 16.64
N THR A 262 -23.22 1.32 17.12
CA THR A 262 -22.16 1.91 16.31
C THR A 262 -21.03 2.51 17.15
N ILE A 263 -19.84 2.59 16.57
CA ILE A 263 -18.66 3.24 17.14
C ILE A 263 -18.15 4.27 16.14
N MET A 264 -18.05 5.51 16.61
CA MET A 264 -17.52 6.62 15.84
C MET A 264 -16.16 7.04 16.41
N ILE A 265 -15.17 7.20 15.54
CA ILE A 265 -13.85 7.71 15.89
C ILE A 265 -13.70 9.12 15.31
N ASP A 266 -13.33 10.07 16.17
CA ASP A 266 -13.31 11.50 15.88
C ASP A 266 -14.63 12.08 15.33
N PRO A 267 -15.80 11.74 15.91
CA PRO A 267 -17.05 12.26 15.38
C PRO A 267 -17.15 13.78 15.61
N PRO A 268 -17.61 14.55 14.61
CA PRO A 268 -17.92 15.95 14.83
C PRO A 268 -18.99 16.14 15.92
N ALA A 269 -18.84 17.18 16.73
CA ALA A 269 -19.64 17.39 17.95
C ALA A 269 -21.16 17.39 17.70
N TYR A 270 -21.60 17.89 16.54
CA TYR A 270 -23.03 17.94 16.23
C TYR A 270 -23.62 16.54 15.95
N LEU A 271 -22.83 15.57 15.47
CA LEU A 271 -23.29 14.18 15.33
C LEU A 271 -23.60 13.59 16.71
N MET A 272 -22.71 13.84 17.66
CA MET A 272 -22.85 13.38 19.04
C MET A 272 -24.10 13.95 19.70
N GLU A 273 -24.39 15.23 19.48
CA GLU A 273 -25.61 15.86 20.02
C GLU A 273 -26.89 15.18 19.54
N GLY A 274 -26.93 14.68 18.30
CA GLY A 274 -28.08 13.96 17.76
C GLY A 274 -28.37 12.69 18.55
N TYR A 275 -27.34 11.88 18.79
CA TYR A 275 -27.46 10.65 19.57
C TYR A 275 -27.74 10.92 21.05
N ILE A 276 -27.11 11.92 21.65
CA ILE A 276 -27.35 12.31 23.05
C ILE A 276 -28.80 12.76 23.28
N LYS A 277 -29.41 13.43 22.29
CA LYS A 277 -30.81 13.89 22.37
C LYS A 277 -31.81 12.74 22.16
N ASN A 278 -31.39 11.64 21.54
CA ASN A 278 -32.25 10.49 21.30
C ASN A 278 -32.24 9.53 22.50
N HIS A 279 -33.40 9.38 23.16
CA HIS A 279 -33.55 8.54 24.35
C HIS A 279 -33.45 7.04 24.09
N ASP A 280 -33.46 6.62 22.83
CA ASP A 280 -33.32 5.21 22.44
C ASP A 280 -31.86 4.74 22.47
N TYR A 281 -30.90 5.65 22.70
CA TYR A 281 -29.47 5.35 22.71
C TYR A 281 -28.80 5.76 24.02
N GLN A 282 -27.79 4.97 24.43
CA GLN A 282 -26.85 5.34 25.48
C GLN A 282 -25.50 5.65 24.83
N VAL A 283 -24.97 6.84 25.11
CA VAL A 283 -23.73 7.34 24.50
C VAL A 283 -22.61 7.27 25.52
N GLU A 284 -21.59 6.47 25.23
CA GLU A 284 -20.36 6.36 26.01
C GLU A 284 -19.24 7.12 25.27
N GLN A 285 -18.61 8.07 25.95
CA GLN A 285 -17.44 8.79 25.41
C GLN A 285 -16.17 8.18 25.99
N THR A 286 -15.23 7.85 25.11
CA THR A 286 -13.92 7.31 25.45
C THR A 286 -12.87 7.89 24.49
N ASN A 287 -11.66 7.33 24.49
CA ASN A 287 -10.62 7.69 23.53
C ASN A 287 -10.12 6.44 22.78
N LEU A 288 -9.35 6.66 21.72
CA LEU A 288 -8.88 5.60 20.84
C LEU A 288 -7.97 4.60 21.56
N ALA A 289 -7.15 5.05 22.51
CA ALA A 289 -6.29 4.17 23.30
C ALA A 289 -7.09 3.21 24.20
N THR A 290 -8.10 3.72 24.91
CA THR A 290 -9.00 2.94 25.75
C THR A 290 -9.84 1.98 24.92
N LEU A 291 -10.36 2.42 23.76
CA LEU A 291 -11.07 1.53 22.83
C LEU A 291 -10.16 0.40 22.34
N ALA A 292 -8.94 0.70 21.91
CA ALA A 292 -7.97 -0.28 21.44
C ALA A 292 -7.58 -1.31 22.52
N ALA A 293 -7.48 -0.88 23.77
CA ALA A 293 -7.23 -1.77 24.90
C ALA A 293 -8.40 -2.74 25.14
N ARG A 294 -9.63 -2.20 25.11
CA ARG A 294 -10.86 -2.97 25.35
C ARG A 294 -11.33 -3.77 24.14
N PHE A 295 -10.82 -3.49 22.95
CA PHE A 295 -11.22 -4.10 21.68
C PHE A 295 -11.33 -5.63 21.75
N TRP A 296 -10.39 -6.26 22.45
CA TRP A 296 -10.32 -7.72 22.58
C TRP A 296 -11.42 -8.30 23.49
N THR A 297 -11.99 -7.49 24.38
CA THR A 297 -13.00 -7.90 25.35
C THR A 297 -14.43 -7.62 24.89
N ILE A 298 -14.60 -6.74 23.91
CA ILE A 298 -15.90 -6.32 23.42
C ILE A 298 -16.32 -7.25 22.29
N HIS A 299 -17.43 -7.98 22.49
CA HIS A 299 -18.00 -8.83 21.46
C HIS A 299 -18.53 -7.99 20.29
N ASN A 300 -18.24 -8.42 19.05
CA ASN A 300 -18.74 -7.82 17.82
C ASN A 300 -18.42 -6.32 17.65
N VAL A 301 -17.37 -5.82 18.32
CA VAL A 301 -16.91 -4.42 18.21
C VAL A 301 -16.62 -4.01 16.77
N GLN A 302 -16.14 -4.95 15.95
CA GLN A 302 -15.86 -4.74 14.54
C GLN A 302 -17.12 -4.55 13.71
N ASP A 303 -18.25 -5.14 14.12
CA ASP A 303 -19.53 -5.03 13.42
C ASP A 303 -20.17 -3.65 13.66
N ALA A 304 -19.78 -2.98 14.75
CA ALA A 304 -20.24 -1.64 15.10
C ALA A 304 -19.37 -0.52 14.51
N LEU A 305 -18.20 -0.84 13.96
CA LEU A 305 -17.33 0.12 13.29
C LEU A 305 -17.68 0.16 11.81
N SER A 306 -17.79 1.36 11.25
CA SER A 306 -17.68 1.50 9.80
C SER A 306 -16.33 0.97 9.32
N TYR A 307 -16.21 0.72 8.02
CA TYR A 307 -14.94 0.29 7.47
C TYR A 307 -13.81 1.33 7.73
N TYR A 308 -14.09 2.63 7.56
CA TYR A 308 -13.08 3.69 7.79
C TYR A 308 -12.58 3.69 9.24
N ASN A 309 -13.50 3.67 10.21
CA ASN A 309 -13.15 3.65 11.63
C ASN A 309 -12.42 2.36 11.99
N TRP A 310 -12.81 1.24 11.37
CA TRP A 310 -12.14 -0.02 11.54
C TRP A 310 -10.68 0.04 11.07
N GLN A 311 -10.44 0.62 9.89
CA GLN A 311 -9.10 0.77 9.34
C GLN A 311 -8.24 1.69 10.22
N LEU A 312 -8.79 2.81 10.68
CA LEU A 312 -8.13 3.74 11.60
C LEU A 312 -7.73 3.04 12.92
N LEU A 313 -8.68 2.33 13.55
CA LEU A 313 -8.43 1.59 14.79
C LEU A 313 -7.39 0.48 14.58
N SER A 314 -7.48 -0.27 13.49
CA SER A 314 -6.55 -1.37 13.21
C SER A 314 -5.12 -0.88 12.98
N ASN A 315 -4.93 0.26 12.32
CA ASN A 315 -3.63 0.89 12.13
C ASN A 315 -3.05 1.36 13.47
N PHE A 316 -3.87 2.04 14.28
CA PHE A 316 -3.47 2.47 15.63
C PHE A 316 -3.07 1.27 16.50
N MET A 317 -3.87 0.20 16.49
CA MET A 317 -3.56 -1.04 17.22
C MET A 317 -2.28 -1.70 16.71
N ALA A 318 -2.06 -1.77 15.39
CA ALA A 318 -0.89 -2.40 14.80
C ALA A 318 0.42 -1.70 15.21
N ASP A 319 0.39 -0.37 15.32
CA ASP A 319 1.53 0.42 15.75
C ASP A 319 1.76 0.25 17.27
N GLY A 320 0.68 0.22 18.06
CA GLY A 320 0.73 -0.10 19.48
C GLY A 320 1.32 -1.47 19.79
N LEU A 321 0.83 -2.53 19.14
CA LEU A 321 1.39 -3.88 19.30
C LEU A 321 2.84 -3.96 18.81
N GLY A 322 3.21 -3.18 17.79
CA GLY A 322 4.58 -3.08 17.30
C GLY A 322 5.56 -2.49 18.31
N SER A 323 5.08 -1.64 19.23
CA SER A 323 5.87 -0.99 20.27
C SER A 323 6.12 -1.84 21.52
N ILE A 324 5.43 -2.98 21.67
CA ILE A 324 5.66 -3.91 22.78
C ILE A 324 7.01 -4.59 22.56
N GLU A 325 8.04 -4.21 23.32
CA GLU A 325 9.39 -4.77 23.23
C GLU A 325 9.47 -6.20 23.82
N SER A 326 10.50 -6.96 23.42
CA SER A 326 10.60 -8.41 23.65
C SER A 326 10.87 -8.86 25.08
N ASP A 327 11.24 -7.98 26.00
CA ASP A 327 11.88 -8.40 27.25
C ASP A 327 11.00 -8.15 28.48
N GLY A 328 10.30 -9.20 28.91
CA GLY A 328 9.74 -9.31 30.27
C GLY A 328 8.25 -8.98 30.43
N ASP A 329 7.58 -8.59 29.34
CA ASP A 329 6.15 -8.28 29.39
C ASP A 329 5.30 -9.55 29.40
N ASN A 330 4.54 -9.74 30.49
CA ASN A 330 3.43 -10.69 30.48
C ASN A 330 2.35 -10.15 29.55
N LEU A 331 2.08 -10.88 28.47
CA LEU A 331 0.92 -10.61 27.63
C LEU A 331 -0.35 -10.76 28.46
N SER A 332 -1.27 -9.80 28.33
CA SER A 332 -2.61 -9.92 28.91
C SER A 332 -3.31 -11.17 28.36
N GLU A 333 -4.00 -11.92 29.21
CA GLU A 333 -4.86 -13.05 28.78
C GLU A 333 -5.94 -12.59 27.78
N GLU A 334 -6.33 -11.31 27.82
CA GLU A 334 -7.25 -10.68 26.87
C GLU A 334 -6.73 -10.78 25.43
N LEU A 335 -5.41 -10.66 25.24
CA LEU A 335 -4.76 -10.82 23.95
C LEU A 335 -4.61 -12.27 23.53
N THR A 336 -4.79 -13.28 24.39
CA THR A 336 -4.64 -14.70 24.00
C THR A 336 -5.97 -15.37 23.68
N ASP A 337 -7.03 -15.04 24.42
CA ASP A 337 -8.24 -15.86 24.43
C ASP A 337 -9.30 -15.39 23.42
N SER A 338 -9.38 -14.08 23.16
CA SER A 338 -10.37 -13.51 22.25
C SER A 338 -9.78 -13.24 20.87
N LEU A 339 -10.27 -13.99 19.87
CA LEU A 339 -10.02 -13.69 18.48
C LEU A 339 -11.29 -13.10 17.88
N VAL A 340 -11.21 -11.82 17.55
CA VAL A 340 -12.17 -11.19 16.66
C VAL A 340 -12.08 -11.91 15.32
N SER A 341 -13.24 -12.29 14.79
CA SER A 341 -13.41 -13.05 13.55
C SER A 341 -12.71 -12.42 12.36
N ASP A 342 -12.53 -11.09 12.38
CA ASP A 342 -12.24 -10.34 11.17
C ASP A 342 -11.11 -9.31 11.28
N VAL A 343 -10.01 -9.72 11.92
CA VAL A 343 -8.81 -8.89 12.09
C VAL A 343 -8.12 -8.63 10.74
N PRO A 344 -7.77 -7.38 10.37
CA PRO A 344 -7.01 -7.08 9.17
C PRO A 344 -5.66 -7.78 9.18
N GLU A 345 -5.17 -8.21 8.00
CA GLU A 345 -3.91 -8.95 7.86
C GLU A 345 -2.75 -8.27 8.58
N ARG A 346 -2.60 -6.94 8.45
CA ARG A 346 -1.53 -6.18 9.11
C ARG A 346 -1.59 -6.35 10.63
N LEU A 347 -2.77 -6.24 11.22
CA LEU A 347 -2.94 -6.38 12.67
C LEU A 347 -2.74 -7.84 13.11
N ALA A 348 -3.22 -8.80 12.31
CA ALA A 348 -3.01 -10.22 12.55
C ALA A 348 -1.51 -10.59 12.53
N VAL A 349 -0.75 -10.07 11.56
CA VAL A 349 0.72 -10.25 11.49
C VAL A 349 1.41 -9.67 12.71
N LYS A 350 1.01 -8.48 13.18
CA LYS A 350 1.59 -7.87 14.37
C LYS A 350 1.30 -8.66 15.65
N ARG A 351 0.07 -9.16 15.81
CA ARG A 351 -0.30 -10.02 16.93
C ARG A 351 0.39 -11.39 16.86
N LEU A 352 0.57 -11.93 15.66
CA LEU A 352 1.32 -13.16 15.44
C LEU A 352 2.79 -13.01 15.83
N ASP A 353 3.45 -11.94 15.40
CA ASP A 353 4.82 -11.61 15.79
C ASP A 353 4.96 -11.45 17.32
N LEU A 354 3.95 -10.85 17.96
CA LEU A 354 3.88 -10.75 19.41
C LEU A 354 3.78 -12.13 20.09
N PHE A 355 2.93 -13.02 19.57
CA PHE A 355 2.84 -14.39 20.07
C PHE A 355 4.09 -15.22 19.80
N ASP A 356 4.82 -14.96 18.72
CA ASP A 356 6.10 -15.61 18.43
C ASP A 356 7.18 -15.21 19.43
N ARG A 357 7.21 -13.93 19.79
CA ARG A 357 8.15 -13.40 20.80
C ARG A 357 7.80 -13.84 22.23
N HIS A 358 6.51 -14.02 22.52
CA HIS A 358 5.99 -14.38 23.84
C HIS A 358 5.15 -15.67 23.79
N ALA A 359 5.72 -16.74 23.22
CA ALA A 359 5.01 -17.98 23.02
C ALA A 359 4.63 -18.64 24.35
N THR A 360 3.33 -18.86 24.56
CA THR A 360 2.80 -19.60 25.71
C THR A 360 1.89 -20.74 25.21
N PRO A 361 1.68 -21.81 26.00
CA PRO A 361 0.70 -22.83 25.65
C PRO A 361 -0.71 -22.24 25.41
N ALA A 362 -1.08 -21.20 26.16
CA ALA A 362 -2.36 -20.51 26.03
C ALA A 362 -2.49 -19.72 24.71
N SER A 363 -1.39 -19.17 24.17
CA SER A 363 -1.43 -18.43 22.90
C SER A 363 -1.44 -19.34 21.65
N THR A 364 -1.24 -20.65 21.79
CA THR A 364 -1.13 -21.59 20.66
C THR A 364 -2.40 -21.66 19.80
N PRO A 365 -3.62 -21.80 20.35
CA PRO A 365 -4.85 -21.79 19.55
C PRO A 365 -5.04 -20.47 18.82
N GLY A 366 -4.75 -19.34 19.48
CA GLY A 366 -4.85 -18.03 18.88
C GLY A 366 -3.85 -17.83 17.74
N LYS A 367 -2.62 -18.30 17.93
CA LYS A 367 -1.57 -18.31 16.90
C LYS A 367 -1.99 -19.08 15.66
N MET A 368 -2.55 -20.27 15.81
CA MET A 368 -3.03 -21.06 14.66
C MET A 368 -4.10 -20.31 13.87
N ARG A 369 -5.09 -19.72 14.53
CA ARG A 369 -6.13 -18.91 13.89
C ARG A 369 -5.57 -17.67 13.19
N LEU A 370 -4.61 -16.96 13.79
CA LEU A 370 -3.96 -15.81 13.18
C LEU A 370 -3.15 -16.21 11.94
N VAL A 371 -2.41 -17.33 11.99
CA VAL A 371 -1.69 -17.86 10.83
C VAL A 371 -2.67 -18.14 9.70
N GLU A 372 -3.76 -18.83 9.98
CA GLU A 372 -4.79 -19.12 8.99
C GLU A 372 -5.41 -17.86 8.39
N LEU A 373 -5.70 -16.84 9.21
CA LEU A 373 -6.22 -15.57 8.73
C LEU A 373 -5.22 -14.84 7.81
N VAL A 374 -3.94 -14.82 8.19
CA VAL A 374 -2.87 -14.24 7.36
C VAL A 374 -2.71 -15.03 6.06
N MET A 375 -2.76 -16.35 6.12
CA MET A 375 -2.70 -17.21 4.94
C MET A 375 -3.92 -16.98 4.04
N ALA A 376 -5.12 -16.91 4.59
CA ALA A 376 -6.35 -16.63 3.83
C ALA A 376 -6.30 -15.25 3.17
N SER A 377 -5.78 -14.23 3.85
CA SER A 377 -5.63 -12.90 3.24
C SER A 377 -4.62 -12.91 2.07
N ARG A 378 -3.50 -13.63 2.26
CA ARG A 378 -2.38 -13.65 1.31
C ARG A 378 -2.61 -14.55 0.11
N TYR A 379 -3.27 -15.68 0.32
CA TYR A 379 -3.46 -16.75 -0.66
C TYR A 379 -4.92 -16.93 -1.08
N GLY A 380 -5.85 -16.14 -0.55
CA GLY A 380 -7.27 -16.11 -0.93
C GLY A 380 -8.13 -17.24 -0.40
N GLU A 381 -7.55 -18.24 0.27
CA GLU A 381 -8.28 -19.37 0.86
C GLU A 381 -7.70 -19.72 2.24
N PRO A 382 -8.54 -20.05 3.24
CA PRO A 382 -8.04 -20.61 4.50
C PRO A 382 -7.40 -21.98 4.24
N VAL A 383 -6.23 -22.23 4.83
CA VAL A 383 -5.50 -23.51 4.67
C VAL A 383 -6.23 -24.64 5.41
N ASN A 384 -7.04 -24.28 6.41
CA ASN A 384 -7.85 -25.22 7.18
C ASN A 384 -9.29 -24.73 7.38
N GLU A 385 -10.18 -25.10 6.46
CA GLU A 385 -11.62 -24.80 6.51
C GLU A 385 -12.29 -25.22 7.84
N SER A 386 -11.78 -26.25 8.51
CA SER A 386 -12.35 -26.74 9.78
C SER A 386 -12.13 -25.79 10.97
N LEU A 387 -11.24 -24.81 10.86
CA LEU A 387 -11.06 -23.75 11.86
C LEU A 387 -12.07 -22.60 11.66
N PHE A 388 -12.68 -22.50 10.48
CA PHE A 388 -13.66 -21.49 10.09
C PHE A 388 -15.07 -22.08 10.00
N THR A 389 -15.48 -22.88 10.98
CA THR A 389 -16.88 -23.35 11.03
C THR A 389 -17.83 -22.16 11.20
N ASN A 390 -19.07 -22.30 10.69
CA ASN A 390 -20.16 -21.34 10.92
C ASN A 390 -20.45 -21.11 12.42
N GLU A 391 -19.96 -21.97 13.32
CA GLU A 391 -20.04 -21.78 14.77
C GLU A 391 -18.88 -20.92 15.33
N THR A 392 -17.73 -20.85 14.64
CA THR A 392 -16.59 -20.03 15.06
C THR A 392 -16.81 -18.54 14.80
N PHE A 393 -17.62 -18.23 13.79
CA PHE A 393 -18.10 -16.89 13.48
C PHE A 393 -19.53 -16.80 14.00
N ASN A 394 -19.75 -16.23 15.18
CA ASN A 394 -21.10 -16.16 15.75
C ASN A 394 -22.11 -15.44 14.81
N HIS A 395 -21.64 -14.69 13.81
CA HIS A 395 -22.43 -14.08 12.75
C HIS A 395 -21.67 -14.06 11.41
N PRO A 396 -21.66 -15.15 10.63
CA PRO A 396 -20.96 -15.19 9.33
C PRO A 396 -21.53 -14.20 8.31
N GLU A 397 -22.72 -13.66 8.59
CA GLU A 397 -23.45 -12.72 7.73
C GLU A 397 -23.09 -11.25 8.01
N ARG A 398 -22.24 -11.00 9.03
CA ARG A 398 -21.85 -9.65 9.47
C ARG A 398 -20.36 -9.37 9.45
N THR A 399 -19.55 -10.30 8.96
CA THR A 399 -18.11 -10.05 8.78
C THR A 399 -17.90 -9.04 7.63
N TRP A 400 -16.87 -8.19 7.70
CA TRP A 400 -16.50 -7.34 6.55
C TRP A 400 -16.17 -8.21 5.34
N ARG A 401 -15.58 -9.38 5.55
CA ARG A 401 -15.33 -10.34 4.47
C ARG A 401 -16.64 -10.79 3.82
N SER A 402 -17.68 -11.14 4.59
CA SER A 402 -19.01 -11.46 4.04
C SER A 402 -19.71 -10.26 3.42
N ILE A 403 -19.46 -9.04 3.91
CA ILE A 403 -19.97 -7.82 3.28
C ILE A 403 -19.30 -7.63 1.92
N VAL A 404 -17.99 -7.83 1.80
CA VAL A 404 -17.25 -7.71 0.53
C VAL A 404 -17.56 -8.87 -0.43
N GLU A 405 -17.67 -10.10 0.07
CA GLU A 405 -18.00 -11.29 -0.73
C GLU A 405 -19.48 -11.34 -1.13
N GLY A 406 -20.36 -10.80 -0.29
CA GLY A 406 -21.80 -10.66 -0.55
C GLY A 406 -22.18 -9.37 -1.27
N ALA A 407 -21.29 -8.38 -1.32
CA ALA A 407 -21.49 -7.15 -2.07
C ALA A 407 -21.46 -7.46 -3.57
N ASP A 408 -22.63 -7.42 -4.19
CA ASP A 408 -22.73 -7.29 -5.63
C ASP A 408 -22.21 -5.90 -6.03
N PHE A 409 -21.31 -5.84 -7.01
CA PHE A 409 -20.87 -4.57 -7.60
C PHE A 409 -22.07 -3.74 -8.06
N GLY A 410 -23.14 -4.40 -8.54
CA GLY A 410 -24.41 -3.76 -8.83
C GLY A 410 -25.03 -3.05 -7.62
N HIS A 411 -25.04 -3.69 -6.45
CA HIS A 411 -25.55 -3.10 -5.21
C HIS A 411 -24.70 -1.91 -4.74
N LEU A 412 -23.37 -1.97 -4.81
CA LEU A 412 -22.51 -0.83 -4.48
C LEU A 412 -22.73 0.36 -5.42
N VAL A 413 -22.89 0.11 -6.73
CA VAL A 413 -23.22 1.16 -7.69
C VAL A 413 -24.60 1.76 -7.40
N GLU A 414 -25.61 0.93 -7.07
CA GLU A 414 -26.93 1.41 -6.66
C GLU A 414 -26.88 2.25 -5.37
N TRP A 415 -26.12 1.79 -4.36
CA TRP A 415 -25.91 2.51 -3.11
C TRP A 415 -25.20 3.85 -3.36
N SER A 416 -24.12 3.85 -4.15
CA SER A 416 -23.39 5.06 -4.55
C SER A 416 -24.29 6.08 -5.22
N ASN A 417 -25.09 5.64 -6.19
CA ASN A 417 -26.06 6.50 -6.88
C ASN A 417 -27.15 7.04 -5.94
N SER A 418 -27.58 6.24 -4.95
CA SER A 418 -28.56 6.67 -3.94
C SER A 418 -27.99 7.74 -3.03
N VAL A 419 -26.78 7.53 -2.50
CA VAL A 419 -26.08 8.50 -1.65
C VAL A 419 -25.81 9.80 -2.41
N GLU A 420 -25.36 9.71 -3.67
CA GLU A 420 -25.18 10.89 -4.52
C GLU A 420 -26.51 11.62 -4.79
N HIS A 421 -27.61 10.90 -5.01
CA HIS A 421 -28.92 11.50 -5.18
C HIS A 421 -29.35 12.28 -3.92
N ASP A 422 -29.21 11.68 -2.75
CA ASP A 422 -29.64 12.28 -1.49
C ASP A 422 -28.77 13.48 -1.10
N LEU A 423 -27.45 13.41 -1.32
CA LEU A 423 -26.54 14.56 -1.19
C LEU A 423 -26.99 15.73 -2.08
N ASN A 424 -27.32 15.45 -3.34
CA ASN A 424 -27.81 16.47 -4.26
C ASN A 424 -29.15 17.09 -3.79
N GLN A 425 -30.07 16.30 -3.22
CA GLN A 425 -31.32 16.82 -2.66
C GLN A 425 -31.08 17.71 -1.44
N ILE A 426 -30.21 17.30 -0.52
CA ILE A 426 -29.85 18.07 0.66
C ILE A 426 -29.21 19.40 0.24
N GLU A 427 -28.28 19.38 -0.71
CA GLU A 427 -27.69 20.61 -1.23
C GLU A 427 -28.71 21.55 -1.85
N LEU A 428 -29.68 21.01 -2.61
CA LEU A 428 -30.77 21.77 -3.22
C LEU A 428 -31.65 22.42 -2.13
N GLU A 429 -31.98 21.68 -1.07
CA GLU A 429 -32.76 22.19 0.06
C GLU A 429 -32.00 23.27 0.82
N MET A 430 -30.71 23.06 1.11
CA MET A 430 -29.85 24.07 1.72
C MET A 430 -29.82 25.33 0.86
N LYS A 431 -29.61 25.21 -0.46
CA LYS A 431 -29.64 26.35 -1.41
C LYS A 431 -30.99 27.06 -1.41
N HIS A 432 -32.10 26.33 -1.29
CA HIS A 432 -33.45 26.89 -1.20
C HIS A 432 -33.64 27.71 0.09
N LEU A 433 -33.23 27.18 1.25
CA LEU A 433 -33.31 27.89 2.54
C LEU A 433 -32.48 29.17 2.57
N HIS A 434 -31.34 29.20 1.87
CA HIS A 434 -30.53 30.40 1.72
C HIS A 434 -31.18 31.46 0.83
N ARG A 435 -31.87 31.04 -0.25
CA ARG A 435 -32.48 31.95 -1.24
C ARG A 435 -33.82 32.53 -0.81
N ASN A 436 -34.61 31.79 -0.02
CA ASN A 436 -35.99 32.14 0.30
C ASN A 436 -36.21 32.39 1.81
N PRO A 437 -35.64 33.46 2.41
CA PRO A 437 -35.74 33.73 3.84
C PRO A 437 -37.15 34.12 4.32
N GLN A 438 -38.12 34.29 3.41
CA GLN A 438 -39.44 34.84 3.75
C GLN A 438 -40.44 33.81 4.31
N HIS A 439 -40.13 32.51 4.24
CA HIS A 439 -41.08 31.44 4.58
C HIS A 439 -40.86 30.77 5.94
N THR A 440 -39.78 31.11 6.65
CA THR A 440 -39.42 30.52 7.95
C THR A 440 -38.81 31.57 8.85
N THR A 441 -38.96 31.43 10.16
CA THR A 441 -38.23 32.30 11.10
C THR A 441 -36.72 32.05 11.00
N ASN A 442 -35.91 33.03 11.41
CA ASN A 442 -34.45 32.88 11.38
C ASN A 442 -33.95 31.70 12.26
N ALA A 443 -34.67 31.40 13.35
CA ALA A 443 -34.34 30.31 14.26
C ALA A 443 -34.65 28.95 13.62
N GLU A 444 -35.87 28.74 13.13
CA GLU A 444 -36.26 27.49 12.43
C GLU A 444 -35.37 27.19 11.24
N ARG A 445 -34.96 28.23 10.49
CA ARG A 445 -34.01 28.08 9.38
C ARG A 445 -32.63 27.63 9.85
N ALA A 446 -32.13 28.18 10.96
CA ALA A 446 -30.82 27.80 11.50
C ALA A 446 -30.85 26.34 12.01
N ASP A 447 -31.93 25.95 12.67
CA ASP A 447 -32.12 24.58 13.13
C ASP A 447 -32.18 23.60 11.95
N ARG A 448 -32.98 23.91 10.91
CA ARG A 448 -33.06 23.08 9.71
C ARG A 448 -31.74 22.99 8.93
N LEU A 449 -30.98 24.09 8.83
CA LEU A 449 -29.66 24.08 8.22
C LEU A 449 -28.67 23.21 9.00
N THR A 450 -28.76 23.20 10.33
CA THR A 450 -27.94 22.35 11.18
C THR A 450 -28.28 20.87 10.96
N GLU A 451 -29.58 20.54 10.88
CA GLU A 451 -30.04 19.18 10.55
C GLU A 451 -29.60 18.73 9.15
N LEU A 452 -29.75 19.57 8.13
CA LEU A 452 -29.31 19.24 6.77
C LEU A 452 -27.79 19.09 6.67
N THR A 453 -27.03 19.88 7.43
CA THR A 453 -25.57 19.74 7.50
C THR A 453 -25.21 18.40 8.15
N PHE A 454 -25.90 18.01 9.23
CA PHE A 454 -25.73 16.68 9.83
C PHE A 454 -26.01 15.56 8.82
N GLN A 455 -27.11 15.64 8.07
CA GLN A 455 -27.48 14.62 7.10
C GLN A 455 -26.47 14.53 5.95
N ARG A 456 -26.01 15.68 5.45
CA ARG A 456 -24.96 15.74 4.43
C ARG A 456 -23.70 15.05 4.90
N ASP A 457 -23.21 15.39 6.09
CA ASP A 457 -21.95 14.86 6.58
C ASP A 457 -22.04 13.35 6.86
N CYS A 458 -23.21 12.83 7.25
CA CYS A 458 -23.46 11.38 7.32
C CYS A 458 -23.37 10.71 5.94
N LEU A 459 -23.95 11.32 4.91
CA LEU A 459 -23.91 10.78 3.55
C LEU A 459 -22.52 10.91 2.90
N GLU A 460 -21.77 11.98 3.18
CA GLU A 460 -20.37 12.11 2.76
C GLU A 460 -19.52 10.99 3.37
N TYR A 461 -19.78 10.65 4.64
CA TYR A 461 -19.15 9.51 5.29
C TYR A 461 -19.51 8.16 4.64
N GLU A 462 -20.79 7.93 4.34
CA GLU A 462 -21.21 6.74 3.58
C GLU A 462 -20.53 6.69 2.19
N GLN A 463 -20.36 7.84 1.54
CA GLN A 463 -19.69 7.92 0.24
C GLN A 463 -18.21 7.53 0.32
N GLU A 464 -17.51 7.96 1.37
CA GLU A 464 -16.12 7.52 1.64
C GLU A 464 -16.05 6.01 1.89
N GLU A 465 -17.03 5.44 2.61
CA GLU A 465 -17.13 4.01 2.84
C GLU A 465 -17.35 3.22 1.54
N ILE A 466 -18.26 3.68 0.67
CA ILE A 466 -18.51 3.08 -0.64
C ILE A 466 -17.24 3.10 -1.51
N ALA A 467 -16.53 4.23 -1.56
CA ALA A 467 -15.31 4.35 -2.36
C ALA A 467 -14.22 3.36 -1.91
N LEU A 468 -14.14 3.13 -0.61
CA LEU A 468 -13.16 2.24 -0.01
C LEU A 468 -13.52 0.76 -0.21
N LEU A 469 -14.81 0.41 -0.15
CA LEU A 469 -15.31 -0.91 -0.54
C LEU A 469 -15.08 -1.19 -2.03
N ASP A 470 -15.26 -0.18 -2.90
CA ASP A 470 -14.99 -0.28 -4.33
C ASP A 470 -13.51 -0.62 -4.61
N ASP A 471 -12.58 0.11 -3.99
CA ASP A 471 -11.13 -0.16 -4.09
C ASP A 471 -10.77 -1.59 -3.64
N GLN A 472 -11.41 -2.07 -2.57
CA GLN A 472 -11.19 -3.42 -2.07
C GLN A 472 -11.74 -4.49 -3.01
N MET A 473 -12.93 -4.30 -3.56
CA MET A 473 -13.50 -5.23 -4.54
C MET A 473 -12.61 -5.32 -5.78
N HIS A 474 -12.12 -4.19 -6.29
CA HIS A 474 -11.16 -4.18 -7.38
C HIS A 474 -9.87 -4.94 -7.04
N SER A 475 -9.35 -4.76 -5.82
CA SER A 475 -8.19 -5.51 -5.32
C SER A 475 -8.46 -7.01 -5.18
N HIS A 476 -9.67 -7.39 -4.75
CA HIS A 476 -10.11 -8.78 -4.64
C HIS A 476 -10.24 -9.44 -6.02
N ILE A 477 -10.93 -8.79 -6.97
CA ILE A 477 -11.03 -9.25 -8.37
C ILE A 477 -9.64 -9.43 -8.97
N ALA A 478 -8.73 -8.47 -8.79
CA ALA A 478 -7.36 -8.56 -9.28
C ALA A 478 -6.54 -9.70 -8.62
N ARG A 479 -6.91 -10.14 -7.40
CA ARG A 479 -6.33 -11.34 -6.76
C ARG A 479 -6.89 -12.62 -7.37
N LEU A 480 -8.21 -12.73 -7.53
CA LEU A 480 -8.86 -13.87 -8.17
C LEU A 480 -8.33 -14.08 -9.61
N ASP A 481 -8.19 -13.01 -10.39
CA ASP A 481 -7.62 -13.07 -11.74
C ASP A 481 -6.16 -13.56 -11.77
N ARG A 482 -5.40 -13.29 -10.71
CA ARG A 482 -4.03 -13.82 -10.58
C ARG A 482 -4.02 -15.30 -10.22
N GLN A 483 -4.92 -15.72 -9.33
CA GLN A 483 -5.06 -17.13 -8.94
C GLN A 483 -5.54 -17.99 -10.10
N ASN A 484 -6.56 -17.56 -10.83
CA ASN A 484 -7.06 -18.27 -12.00
C ASN A 484 -5.95 -18.49 -13.04
N ARG A 485 -5.13 -17.46 -13.31
CA ARG A 485 -3.96 -17.58 -14.19
C ARG A 485 -2.89 -18.54 -13.66
N GLN A 486 -2.68 -18.61 -12.35
CA GLN A 486 -1.74 -19.58 -11.76
C GLN A 486 -2.27 -21.02 -11.81
N ALA A 487 -3.58 -21.20 -11.61
CA ALA A 487 -4.25 -22.49 -11.73
C ALA A 487 -4.17 -23.01 -13.18
N GLU A 488 -4.39 -22.15 -14.17
CA GLU A 488 -4.23 -22.48 -15.59
C GLU A 488 -2.79 -22.89 -15.94
N GLN A 489 -1.78 -22.30 -15.29
CA GLN A 489 -0.37 -22.64 -15.49
C GLN A 489 0.07 -23.94 -14.79
N THR A 490 -0.68 -24.40 -13.78
CA THR A 490 -0.34 -25.60 -13.00
C THR A 490 -1.10 -26.84 -13.45
N LEU A 491 -2.08 -26.72 -14.35
CA LEU A 491 -2.66 -27.86 -15.03
C LEU A 491 -1.52 -28.56 -15.81
N PRO A 492 -1.19 -29.82 -15.47
CA PRO A 492 -0.19 -30.55 -16.23
C PRO A 492 -0.64 -30.54 -17.67
N ALA A 493 0.29 -30.22 -18.58
CA ALA A 493 0.03 -30.33 -20.02
C ALA A 493 -0.62 -31.71 -20.22
N LEU A 494 -1.88 -31.71 -20.65
CA LEU A 494 -2.51 -32.92 -21.12
C LEU A 494 -1.59 -33.42 -22.22
N ASP A 495 -0.85 -34.49 -21.92
CA ASP A 495 -0.03 -35.18 -22.91
C ASP A 495 -0.99 -35.61 -24.01
N ASP A 496 -1.01 -34.83 -25.09
CA ASP A 496 -1.76 -35.07 -26.33
C ASP A 496 -1.22 -36.30 -27.09
N ASP A 497 -0.40 -37.13 -26.44
CA ASP A 497 0.19 -38.38 -26.96
C ASP A 497 -0.83 -39.53 -27.06
N LEU A 498 -2.14 -39.26 -27.11
CA LEU A 498 -3.18 -40.28 -27.30
C LEU A 498 -3.50 -40.61 -28.77
N ASP A 499 -2.78 -40.04 -29.73
CA ASP A 499 -2.96 -40.31 -31.17
C ASP A 499 -2.09 -41.45 -31.74
N ASP A 500 -1.31 -42.16 -30.91
CA ASP A 500 -0.71 -43.44 -31.33
C ASP A 500 -1.78 -44.56 -31.26
N GLU A 501 -2.77 -44.51 -32.16
CA GLU A 501 -3.56 -45.69 -32.49
C GLU A 501 -2.58 -46.82 -32.91
N PRO A 502 -2.59 -47.97 -32.22
CA PRO A 502 -1.72 -49.07 -32.60
C PRO A 502 -2.16 -49.58 -33.97
N GLU A 503 -1.37 -49.27 -35.01
CA GLU A 503 -1.48 -49.90 -36.33
C GLU A 503 -1.49 -51.43 -36.13
N MET A 504 -2.69 -52.02 -36.20
CA MET A 504 -2.88 -53.45 -36.25
C MET A 504 -2.21 -53.98 -37.52
N ARG A 505 -0.94 -54.37 -37.40
CA ARG A 505 -0.24 -55.16 -38.39
C ARG A 505 -0.93 -56.51 -38.55
N MET A 506 -1.79 -56.62 -39.56
CA MET A 506 -2.26 -57.90 -40.06
C MET A 506 -1.09 -58.67 -40.69
N GLY A 507 -0.78 -59.84 -40.11
CA GLY A 507 0.29 -60.71 -40.56
C GLY A 507 0.03 -61.37 -41.91
N GLN A 508 1.12 -61.65 -42.61
CA GLN A 508 1.26 -62.71 -43.63
C GLN A 508 2.40 -63.63 -43.23
#